data_AF-A0A2I0TDE7-F1
#
_entry.id   AF-A0A2I0TDE7-F1
#
_cell.length_a   1.000
_cell.length_b   1.000
_cell.length_c   1.000
_cell.angle_alpha   90.00
_cell.angle_beta   90.00
_cell.angle_gamma   90.00
#
_symmetry.space_group_name_H-M   'P 1'
#
loop_
_entity.id
_entity.type
_entity.pdbx_description
1 polymer ?
#
loop_
_entity_poly.entity_id
_entity_poly.type
_entity_poly.pdbx_seq_one_letter_code
_entity_poly.pdbx_strand_id
1 'polypeptide(L)'
;MVVGLWNRSTGWGREGIEVSSSTKLNKIIIQPLLELDQNRSKLKLYIGHLTALCHDRDPLILRGLTPPASYHLDDDRAAWEKELQKMTQEQLHDELEKGEKESAELQEFANAILQQIADHCPDILEQVVNALEESS
;
A
#
# COMPACT_ATOMS: atom_id res chain seq x y z
N MET A 1 -1.73 14.13 -13.07
CA MET A 1 -3.10 14.12 -12.51
C MET A 1 -3.44 12.83 -11.76
N VAL A 2 -2.76 11.69 -12.01
CA VAL A 2 -3.09 10.40 -11.36
C VAL A 2 -2.67 10.32 -9.87
N VAL A 3 -1.55 10.94 -9.49
CA VAL A 3 -1.02 10.90 -8.10
C VAL A 3 -1.94 11.62 -7.09
N GLY A 4 -2.78 12.56 -7.56
CA GLY A 4 -3.66 13.37 -6.71
C GLY A 4 -4.97 12.68 -6.29
N LEU A 5 -5.38 11.61 -6.97
CA LEU A 5 -6.59 10.85 -6.61
C LEU A 5 -6.31 9.82 -5.51
N TRP A 6 -5.14 9.18 -5.53
CA TRP A 6 -4.80 8.15 -4.54
C TRP A 6 -4.66 8.73 -3.12
N ASN A 7 -4.04 9.91 -2.98
CA ASN A 7 -3.85 10.56 -1.67
C ASN A 7 -5.15 11.17 -1.08
N ARG A 8 -6.24 11.24 -1.86
CA ARG A 8 -7.54 11.75 -1.38
C ARG A 8 -8.37 10.68 -0.67
N SER A 9 -8.08 9.40 -0.90
CA SER A 9 -8.87 8.27 -0.38
C SER A 9 -8.39 7.77 1.00
N THR A 10 -7.16 8.09 1.43
CA THR A 10 -6.55 7.52 2.65
C THR A 10 -6.84 8.27 3.95
N GLY A 11 -7.69 9.31 3.95
CA GLY A 11 -8.41 9.76 5.15
C GLY A 11 -7.62 9.88 6.47
N TRP A 12 -6.43 10.50 6.47
CA TRP A 12 -5.72 10.82 7.71
C TRP A 12 -6.36 12.04 8.39
N GLY A 13 -7.54 11.86 8.98
CA GLY A 13 -8.33 12.88 9.66
C GLY A 13 -8.54 12.53 11.14
N ARG A 14 -7.78 13.18 12.02
CA ARG A 14 -7.96 13.17 13.48
C ARG A 14 -9.43 13.42 13.87
N GLU A 15 -10.02 12.53 14.67
CA GLU A 15 -11.07 12.91 15.62
C GLU A 15 -10.90 12.13 16.93
N GLY A 16 -10.85 12.89 18.03
CA GLY A 16 -10.48 12.43 19.35
C GLY A 16 -11.60 11.71 20.08
N ILE A 17 -11.23 10.68 20.84
CA ILE A 17 -12.02 10.15 21.95
C ILE A 17 -11.04 9.89 23.08
N GLU A 18 -11.38 10.32 24.30
CA GLU A 18 -10.62 10.10 25.53
C GLU A 18 -11.03 8.75 26.15
N VAL A 19 -10.10 7.82 26.41
CA VAL A 19 -10.25 6.67 27.34
C VAL A 19 -8.88 6.27 27.90
N SER A 20 -8.86 5.63 29.08
CA SER A 20 -7.72 5.37 29.99
C SER A 20 -6.33 5.05 29.39
N SER A 21 -5.31 5.67 29.98
CA SER A 21 -4.02 6.04 29.36
C SER A 21 -3.09 4.92 28.87
N SER A 22 -2.99 3.73 29.48
CA SER A 22 -1.99 2.71 29.04
C SER A 22 -2.47 1.77 27.95
N THR A 23 -3.72 1.30 27.98
CA THR A 23 -4.26 0.36 26.98
C THR A 23 -4.76 1.08 25.72
N LYS A 24 -5.04 2.38 25.84
CA LYS A 24 -5.47 3.27 24.76
C LYS A 24 -4.34 3.59 23.78
N LEU A 25 -3.13 3.86 24.28
CA LEU A 25 -1.96 4.18 23.45
C LEU A 25 -1.57 3.02 22.52
N ASN A 26 -1.55 1.78 23.03
CA ASN A 26 -1.28 0.60 22.18
C ASN A 26 -2.34 0.42 21.09
N LYS A 27 -3.63 0.65 21.39
CA LYS A 27 -4.67 0.62 20.35
C LYS A 27 -4.49 1.71 19.28
N ILE A 28 -4.00 2.89 19.66
CA ILE A 28 -3.80 4.02 18.73
C ILE A 28 -2.63 3.76 17.76
N ILE A 29 -1.63 2.96 18.12
CA ILE A 29 -0.46 2.69 17.25
C ILE A 29 -0.62 1.37 16.48
N ILE A 30 -1.25 0.36 17.08
CA ILE A 30 -1.53 -0.91 16.39
C ILE A 30 -2.52 -0.66 15.24
N GLN A 31 -3.53 0.19 15.43
CA GLN A 31 -4.51 0.48 14.38
C GLN A 31 -3.88 1.01 13.06
N PRO A 32 -3.05 2.07 13.05
CA PRO A 32 -2.40 2.54 11.84
C PRO A 32 -1.41 1.53 11.26
N LEU A 33 -0.79 0.67 12.07
CA LEU A 33 -0.05 -0.49 11.57
C LEU A 33 -0.97 -1.40 10.74
N LEU A 34 -2.11 -1.82 11.30
CA LEU A 34 -3.07 -2.67 10.59
C LEU A 34 -3.60 -2.04 9.30
N GLU A 35 -3.76 -0.71 9.29
CA GLU A 35 -4.17 0.05 8.11
C GLU A 35 -3.03 0.11 7.07
N LEU A 36 -1.78 0.28 7.50
CA LEU A 36 -0.60 0.23 6.63
C LEU A 36 -0.44 -1.14 5.98
N ASP A 37 -0.61 -2.23 6.73
CA ASP A 37 -0.55 -3.59 6.18
C ASP A 37 -1.67 -3.86 5.16
N GLN A 38 -2.88 -3.39 5.44
CA GLN A 38 -3.98 -3.46 4.48
C GLN A 38 -3.68 -2.63 3.22
N ASN A 39 -3.13 -1.43 3.38
CA ASN A 39 -2.71 -0.59 2.25
C ASN A 39 -1.62 -1.28 1.42
N ARG A 40 -0.62 -1.86 2.08
CA ARG A 40 0.45 -2.64 1.45
C ARG A 40 -0.11 -3.82 0.66
N SER A 41 -1.07 -4.55 1.22
CA SER A 41 -1.75 -5.67 0.55
C SER A 41 -2.51 -5.20 -0.70
N LYS A 42 -3.24 -4.07 -0.59
CA LYS A 42 -3.92 -3.44 -1.73
C LYS A 42 -2.93 -3.01 -2.81
N LEU A 43 -1.82 -2.38 -2.43
CA LEU A 43 -0.75 -1.98 -3.35
C LEU A 43 -0.15 -3.19 -4.06
N LYS A 44 0.15 -4.28 -3.36
CA LYS A 44 0.66 -5.52 -3.96
C LYS A 44 -0.32 -6.07 -5.00
N LEU A 45 -1.61 -6.16 -4.66
CA LEU A 45 -2.64 -6.61 -5.60
C LEU A 45 -2.75 -5.68 -6.82
N TYR A 46 -2.70 -4.38 -6.59
CA TYR A 46 -2.75 -3.37 -7.65
C TYR A 46 -1.56 -3.46 -8.60
N ILE A 47 -0.33 -3.55 -8.06
CA ILE A 47 0.90 -3.78 -8.83
C ILE A 47 0.81 -5.08 -9.63
N GLY A 48 0.33 -6.16 -8.99
CA GLY A 48 0.09 -7.45 -9.67
C GLY A 48 -0.89 -7.33 -10.84
N HIS A 49 -1.96 -6.56 -10.66
CA HIS A 49 -2.94 -6.31 -11.71
C HIS A 49 -2.36 -5.47 -12.86
N LEU A 50 -1.66 -4.37 -12.54
CA LEU A 50 -0.99 -3.53 -13.53
C LEU A 50 0.03 -4.32 -14.34
N THR A 51 0.87 -5.11 -13.67
CA THR A 51 1.89 -5.91 -14.34
C THR A 51 1.28 -6.99 -15.22
N ALA A 52 0.19 -7.65 -14.78
CA ALA A 52 -0.56 -8.60 -15.61
C ALA A 52 -1.16 -7.94 -16.86
N LEU A 53 -1.79 -6.77 -16.71
CA LEU A 53 -2.34 -6.00 -17.84
C LEU A 53 -1.24 -5.57 -18.82
N CYS A 54 -0.10 -5.11 -18.30
CA CYS A 54 1.06 -4.78 -19.13
C CYS A 54 1.52 -6.01 -19.91
N HIS A 55 1.66 -7.16 -19.26
CA HIS A 55 2.14 -8.37 -19.91
C HIS A 55 1.19 -8.89 -21.01
N ASP A 56 -0.13 -8.77 -20.84
CA ASP A 56 -1.13 -9.14 -21.85
C ASP A 56 -1.08 -8.24 -23.10
N ARG A 57 -0.84 -6.94 -22.88
CA ARG A 57 -0.85 -5.95 -23.96
C ARG A 57 0.51 -5.76 -24.62
N ASP A 58 1.52 -5.40 -23.83
CA ASP A 58 2.88 -5.21 -24.30
C ASP A 58 3.89 -5.46 -23.14
N PRO A 59 4.64 -6.57 -23.19
CA PRO A 59 5.57 -6.92 -22.11
C PRO A 59 6.80 -5.99 -22.06
N LEU A 60 7.04 -5.14 -23.08
CA LEU A 60 8.14 -4.17 -23.06
C LEU A 60 7.84 -2.99 -22.13
N ILE A 61 6.58 -2.75 -21.75
CA ILE A 61 6.18 -1.73 -20.77
C ILE A 61 6.82 -1.99 -19.40
N LEU A 62 7.01 -3.26 -19.03
CA LEU A 62 7.67 -3.61 -17.76
C LEU A 62 9.19 -3.71 -17.90
N ARG A 63 9.75 -3.46 -19.08
CA ARG A 63 11.18 -3.63 -19.33
C ARG A 63 11.98 -2.59 -18.53
N GLY A 64 12.76 -3.06 -17.57
CA GLY A 64 13.58 -2.22 -16.69
C GLY A 64 12.93 -1.91 -15.35
N LEU A 65 11.66 -2.31 -15.14
CA LEU A 65 11.01 -2.25 -13.84
C LEU A 65 11.29 -3.53 -13.07
N THR A 66 11.90 -3.39 -11.90
CA THR A 66 12.19 -4.51 -11.00
C THR A 66 11.35 -4.34 -9.73
N PRO A 67 10.53 -5.35 -9.34
CA PRO A 67 9.74 -5.26 -8.12
C PRO A 67 10.64 -5.12 -6.88
N PRO A 68 10.29 -4.23 -5.93
CA PRO A 68 11.07 -4.04 -4.71
C PRO A 68 11.02 -5.29 -3.83
N ALA A 69 11.98 -5.42 -2.91
CA ALA A 69 12.04 -6.55 -1.97
C ALA A 69 10.73 -6.70 -1.19
N SER A 70 10.12 -5.58 -0.80
CA SER A 70 8.86 -5.49 -0.06
C SER A 70 7.66 -6.12 -0.78
N TYR A 71 7.74 -6.29 -2.12
CA TYR A 71 6.69 -6.94 -2.91
C TYR A 71 6.61 -8.46 -2.64
N HIS A 72 7.75 -9.08 -2.36
CA HIS A 72 7.86 -10.53 -2.18
C HIS A 72 7.76 -10.99 -0.72
N LEU A 73 7.59 -10.05 0.21
CA LEU A 73 7.35 -10.41 1.60
C LEU A 73 5.97 -11.04 1.72
N ASP A 74 5.93 -12.30 2.13
CA ASP A 74 4.72 -12.98 2.55
C ASP A 74 4.54 -12.68 4.03
N ASP A 75 3.64 -11.75 4.32
CA ASP A 75 3.35 -11.35 5.69
C ASP A 75 2.18 -12.18 6.18
N ASP A 76 2.49 -13.16 7.02
CA ASP A 76 1.48 -13.90 7.77
C ASP A 76 0.82 -12.94 8.76
N ARG A 77 -0.21 -12.24 8.28
CA ARG A 77 -0.88 -11.15 8.99
C ARG A 77 -1.35 -11.59 10.37
N ALA A 78 -1.86 -12.81 10.49
CA ALA A 78 -2.31 -13.35 11.76
C ALA A 78 -1.17 -13.56 12.77
N ALA A 79 0.02 -13.93 12.30
CA ALA A 79 1.21 -14.00 13.14
C ALA A 79 1.72 -12.62 13.54
N TRP A 80 1.81 -11.69 12.57
CA TRP A 80 2.26 -10.32 12.81
C TRP A 80 1.34 -9.57 13.79
N GLU A 81 0.02 -9.63 13.61
CA GLU A 81 -0.97 -9.04 14.50
C GLU A 81 -0.82 -9.51 15.95
N LYS A 82 -0.49 -10.78 16.17
CA LYS A 82 -0.25 -11.33 17.51
C LYS A 82 1.05 -10.82 18.12
N GLU A 83 2.09 -10.59 17.32
CA GLU A 83 3.35 -10.04 17.78
C GLU A 83 3.22 -8.54 18.10
N LEU A 84 2.46 -7.78 17.30
CA LEU A 84 2.16 -6.37 17.60
C LEU A 84 1.55 -6.18 19.01
N GLN A 85 0.68 -7.09 19.44
CA GLN A 85 0.07 -7.04 20.78
C GLN A 85 1.08 -7.27 21.92
N LYS A 86 2.26 -7.85 21.61
CA LYS A 86 3.33 -8.14 22.58
C LYS A 86 4.48 -7.13 22.54
N MET A 87 4.58 -6.36 21.45
CA MET A 87 5.62 -5.35 21.25
C MET A 87 5.44 -4.16 22.19
N THR A 88 6.54 -3.49 22.50
CA THR A 88 6.55 -2.24 23.26
C THR A 88 6.23 -1.06 22.35
N GLN A 89 5.82 0.07 22.93
CA GLN A 89 5.46 1.28 22.17
C GLN A 89 6.57 1.72 21.20
N GLU A 90 7.84 1.67 21.63
CA GLU A 90 8.98 2.01 20.78
C GLU A 90 9.15 1.06 19.58
N GLN A 91 8.94 -0.25 19.79
CA GLN A 91 8.98 -1.23 18.70
C GLN A 91 7.82 -1.06 17.73
N LEU A 92 6.63 -0.73 18.24
CA LEU A 92 5.47 -0.43 17.39
C LEU A 92 5.71 0.81 16.51
N HIS A 93 6.43 1.82 17.01
CA HIS A 93 6.81 2.98 16.22
C HIS A 93 7.86 2.64 15.15
N ASP A 94 8.87 1.84 15.49
CA ASP A 94 9.88 1.37 14.53
C ASP A 94 9.24 0.53 13.41
N GLU A 95 8.33 -0.38 13.77
CA GLU A 95 7.57 -1.18 12.82
C GLU A 95 6.66 -0.31 11.93
N LEU A 96 6.12 0.79 12.48
CA LEU A 96 5.28 1.71 11.72
C LEU A 96 6.12 2.47 10.70
N GLU A 97 7.25 3.04 11.10
CA GLU A 97 8.16 3.74 10.19
C GLU A 97 8.67 2.80 9.09
N LYS A 98 9.01 1.56 9.45
CA LYS A 98 9.40 0.53 8.48
C LYS A 98 8.25 0.21 7.50
N GLY A 99 7.04 -0.02 8.01
CA GLY A 99 5.87 -0.29 7.17
C GLY A 99 5.50 0.87 6.25
N GLU A 100 5.64 2.12 6.71
CA GLU A 100 5.47 3.32 5.89
C GLU A 100 6.48 3.38 4.75
N LYS A 101 7.76 3.10 5.05
CA LYS A 101 8.82 3.07 4.05
C LYS A 101 8.60 1.97 3.01
N GLU A 102 8.26 0.75 3.45
CA GLU A 102 7.96 -0.36 2.54
C GLU A 102 6.75 -0.06 1.65
N SER A 103 5.71 0.57 2.23
CA SER A 103 4.53 1.02 1.50
C SER A 103 4.87 2.10 0.46
N ALA A 104 5.73 3.06 0.83
CA ALA A 104 6.22 4.07 -0.08
C ALA A 104 7.00 3.46 -1.26
N GLU A 105 7.91 2.51 -1.01
CA GLU A 105 8.66 1.82 -2.06
C GLU A 105 7.74 1.09 -3.05
N LEU A 106 6.70 0.40 -2.53
CA LEU A 106 5.70 -0.26 -3.36
C LEU A 106 4.88 0.76 -4.18
N GLN A 107 4.51 1.87 -3.57
CA GLN A 107 3.78 2.93 -4.24
C GLN A 107 4.62 3.60 -5.34
N GLU A 108 5.91 3.84 -5.10
CA GLU A 108 6.85 4.34 -6.11
C GLU A 108 6.95 3.38 -7.29
N PHE A 109 7.00 2.08 -7.02
CA PHE A 109 6.99 1.06 -8.06
C PHE A 109 5.69 1.07 -8.87
N ALA A 110 4.54 1.12 -8.20
CA ALA A 110 3.23 1.24 -8.85
C ALA A 110 3.16 2.51 -9.73
N ASN A 111 3.66 3.64 -9.23
CA ASN A 111 3.74 4.88 -9.97
C ASN A 111 4.65 4.76 -11.20
N ALA A 112 5.80 4.08 -11.08
CA ALA A 112 6.70 3.84 -12.20
C ALA A 112 6.05 2.97 -13.29
N ILE A 113 5.28 1.94 -12.89
CA ILE A 113 4.48 1.15 -13.84
C ILE A 113 3.44 2.04 -14.53
N LEU A 114 2.69 2.85 -13.78
CA LEU A 114 1.69 3.76 -14.35
C LEU A 114 2.31 4.77 -15.32
N GLN A 115 3.54 5.24 -15.06
CA GLN A 115 4.27 6.12 -15.98
C GLN A 115 4.64 5.39 -17.27
N GLN A 116 5.16 4.16 -17.19
CA GLN A 116 5.44 3.35 -18.37
C GLN A 116 4.16 3.06 -19.17
N ILE A 117 3.06 2.73 -18.48
CA ILE A 117 1.76 2.54 -19.13
C ILE A 117 1.32 3.84 -19.82
N ALA A 118 1.44 5.00 -19.17
CA ALA A 118 1.04 6.28 -19.75
C ALA A 118 1.82 6.61 -21.04
N ASP A 119 3.11 6.26 -21.09
CA ASP A 119 3.99 6.55 -22.22
C ASP A 119 3.77 5.58 -23.39
N HIS A 120 3.55 4.30 -23.08
CA HIS A 120 3.46 3.23 -24.08
C HIS A 120 2.02 2.85 -24.47
N CYS A 121 1.09 2.80 -23.51
CA CYS A 121 -0.28 2.30 -23.67
C CYS A 121 -1.27 2.98 -22.69
N PRO A 122 -1.62 4.26 -22.90
CA PRO A 122 -2.52 4.98 -22.00
C PRO A 122 -3.94 4.39 -21.91
N ASP A 123 -4.35 3.57 -22.88
CA ASP A 123 -5.63 2.84 -22.91
C ASP A 123 -5.82 1.91 -21.69
N ILE A 124 -4.71 1.35 -21.17
CA ILE A 124 -4.74 0.48 -19.98
C ILE A 124 -5.07 1.31 -18.72
N LEU A 125 -4.67 2.59 -18.66
CA LEU A 125 -4.99 3.46 -17.51
C LEU A 125 -6.49 3.66 -17.37
N GLU A 126 -7.22 3.74 -18.49
CA GLU A 126 -8.68 3.91 -18.47
C GLU A 126 -9.37 2.67 -17.87
N GLN A 127 -8.92 1.47 -18.23
CA GLN A 127 -9.45 0.22 -17.66
C GLN A 127 -9.16 0.11 -16.15
N VAL A 128 -7.98 0.54 -15.72
CA VAL A 128 -7.60 0.55 -14.30
C VAL A 128 -8.43 1.54 -13.49
N VAL A 129 -8.66 2.74 -14.02
CA VAL A 129 -9.50 3.77 -13.38
C VAL A 129 -10.93 3.26 -13.26
N ASN A 130 -11.49 2.66 -14.32
CA ASN A 130 -12.86 2.15 -14.32
C ASN A 130 -13.05 0.99 -13.31
N ALA A 131 -12.07 0.08 -13.21
CA ALA A 131 -12.10 -1.01 -12.22
C ALA A 131 -11.98 -0.51 -10.77
N LEU A 132 -11.25 0.59 -10.54
CA LEU A 132 -11.13 1.22 -9.22
C LEU A 132 -12.40 2.02 -8.83
N GLU A 133 -13.11 2.60 -9.79
CA GLU A 133 -14.38 3.31 -9.55
C GLU A 133 -15.55 2.35 -9.28
N GLU A 134 -15.56 1.15 -9.87
CA GLU A 134 -16.59 0.13 -9.61
C GLU A 134 -16.39 -0.63 -8.28
N SER A 135 -15.21 -0.58 -7.67
CA SER A 135 -14.90 -1.29 -6.41
C SER A 135 -15.12 -0.42 -5.15
N SER A 136 -16.11 0.49 -5.18
CA SER A 136 -16.47 1.40 -4.07
C SER A 136 -17.80 1.06 -3.40
#